data_AF-A0A831SWS2-F1
#
_entry.id   AF-A0A831SWS2-F1
#
_cell.length_a   1.000
_cell.length_b   1.000
_cell.length_c   1.000
_cell.angle_alpha   90.00
_cell.angle_beta   90.00
_cell.angle_gamma   90.00
#
_symmetry.space_group_name_H-M   'P 1'
#
loop_
_entity.id
_entity.type
_entity.pdbx_description
1 polymer ?
#
loop_
_entity_poly.entity_id
_entity_poly.type
_entity_poly.pdbx_seq_one_letter_code
_entity_poly.pdbx_strand_id
1 'polypeptide(L)' 'MSEKDGPLPAAAYSVAMLLWTEGQQFSGAELAEMLAESGFTDIEVEPTIGFWSVVTGRKPY' A
#
# COMPACT_ATOMS: atom_id res chain seq x y z
N MET A 1 -11.02 22.43 10.10
CA MET A 1 -11.47 21.02 10.07
C MET A 1 -10.22 20.18 10.12
N SER A 2 -10.13 19.28 11.10
CA SER A 2 -8.89 18.59 11.44
C SER A 2 -8.52 17.58 10.35
N GLU A 3 -7.27 17.60 9.96
CA GLU A 3 -6.58 16.74 8.98
C GLU A 3 -6.43 15.28 9.50
N LYS A 4 -7.46 14.73 10.16
CA LYS A 4 -7.48 13.37 10.72
C LYS A 4 -8.24 12.38 9.86
N ASP A 5 -9.03 12.86 8.92
CA ASP A 5 -9.89 12.04 8.08
C ASP A 5 -9.23 11.90 6.71
N GLY A 6 -8.30 10.95 6.60
CA GLY A 6 -7.83 10.49 5.28
C GLY A 6 -9.03 10.14 4.38
N PRO A 7 -8.88 10.14 3.05
CA PRO A 7 -10.02 10.02 2.12
C PRO A 7 -10.93 8.86 2.53
N LEU A 8 -12.21 9.16 2.78
CA LEU A 8 -13.26 8.23 3.23
C LEU A 8 -13.19 6.82 2.58
N PRO A 9 -12.82 6.67 1.29
CA PRO A 9 -12.66 5.36 0.66
C PRO A 9 -11.54 4.49 1.24
N ALA A 10 -10.41 5.07 1.65
CA ALA A 10 -9.31 4.32 2.27
C ALA A 10 -9.72 3.76 3.64
N ALA A 11 -10.42 4.56 4.45
CA ALA A 11 -10.93 4.11 5.74
C ALA A 11 -11.99 2.99 5.59
N ALA A 12 -12.89 3.11 4.62
CA ALA A 12 -13.90 2.09 4.32
C ALA A 12 -13.24 0.77 3.88
N TYR A 13 -12.18 0.84 3.08
CA TYR A 13 -11.46 -0.35 2.63
C TYR A 13 -10.67 -1.04 3.76
N SER A 14 -10.07 -0.28 4.67
CA SER A 14 -9.41 -0.84 5.86
C SER A 14 -10.39 -1.61 6.76
N VAL A 15 -11.61 -1.08 6.95
CA VAL A 15 -12.66 -1.79 7.71
C VAL A 15 -13.13 -3.04 6.97
N ALA A 16 -13.29 -2.98 5.65
CA ALA A 16 -13.66 -4.15 4.84
C ALA A 16 -12.58 -5.25 4.86
N MET A 17 -11.29 -4.87 4.83
CA MET A 17 -10.18 -5.81 4.95
C MET A 17 -10.19 -6.50 6.31
N LEU A 18 -10.30 -5.76 7.42
CA LEU A 18 -10.38 -6.34 8.76
C LEU A 18 -11.59 -7.27 8.96
N LEU A 19 -12.71 -6.96 8.31
CA LEU A 19 -13.96 -7.74 8.44
C LEU A 19 -13.94 -9.03 7.60
N TRP A 20 -13.25 -9.02 6.46
CA TRP A 20 -13.26 -10.13 5.49
C TRP A 20 -11.96 -10.96 5.51
N THR A 21 -10.85 -10.38 5.97
CA THR A 21 -9.54 -11.01 6.08
C THR A 21 -8.92 -10.67 7.45
N GLU A 22 -7.94 -11.44 7.94
CA GLU A 22 -7.09 -10.99 9.06
C GLU A 22 -6.01 -9.99 8.60
N GLY A 23 -6.25 -9.28 7.49
CA GLY A 23 -5.29 -8.42 6.82
C GLY A 23 -5.47 -6.93 7.09
N GLN A 24 -4.53 -6.14 6.60
CA GLN A 24 -4.56 -4.67 6.66
C GLN A 24 -4.23 -4.07 5.30
N GLN A 25 -4.60 -2.80 5.10
CA GLN A 25 -4.16 -2.01 3.96
C GLN A 25 -2.74 -1.51 4.23
N PHE A 26 -1.86 -1.62 3.24
CA PHE A 26 -0.54 -1.01 3.26
C PHE A 26 -0.52 0.13 2.25
N SER A 27 0.12 1.23 2.62
CA SER A 27 0.52 2.27 1.70
C SER A 27 1.57 1.75 0.71
N GLY A 28 1.69 2.41 -0.45
CA GLY A 28 2.74 2.06 -1.41
C GLY A 28 4.15 2.17 -0.81
N ALA A 29 4.36 3.08 0.16
CA ALA A 29 5.64 3.23 0.85
C ALA A 29 5.96 2.03 1.76
N GLU A 30 4.98 1.54 2.52
CA GLU A 30 5.17 0.34 3.38
C GLU A 30 5.46 -0.90 2.53
N LEU A 31 4.79 -1.07 1.40
CA LEU A 31 5.09 -2.16 0.47
C LEU A 31 6.48 -2.04 -0.15
N ALA A 32 6.92 -0.82 -0.48
CA ALA A 32 8.26 -0.57 -0.99
C ALA A 32 9.33 -0.90 0.06
N GLU A 33 9.10 -0.55 1.33
CA GLU A 33 9.99 -0.90 2.44
C GLU A 33 10.10 -2.43 2.61
N MET A 34 8.97 -3.14 2.62
CA MET A 34 8.96 -4.61 2.72
C MET A 34 9.71 -5.29 1.56
N LEU A 35 9.59 -4.76 0.34
CA LEU A 35 10.34 -5.25 -0.82
C LEU A 35 11.85 -5.00 -0.65
N ALA A 36 12.24 -3.81 -0.17
CA ALA A 36 13.64 -3.47 0.07
C ALA A 36 14.26 -4.38 1.14
N GLU A 37 13.57 -4.59 2.27
CA GLU A 37 14.00 -5.50 3.34
C GLU A 37 14.14 -6.95 2.85
N SER A 38 13.32 -7.35 1.88
CA SER A 38 13.37 -8.67 1.25
C SER A 38 14.49 -8.81 0.21
N GLY A 39 15.27 -7.75 -0.05
CA GLY A 39 16.42 -7.75 -0.96
C GLY A 39 16.08 -7.43 -2.42
N PHE A 40 14.88 -6.92 -2.72
CA PHE A 40 14.59 -6.35 -4.03
C PHE A 40 15.26 -4.98 -4.20
N THR A 41 15.62 -4.65 -5.44
CA THR A 41 16.19 -3.37 -5.85
C THR A 41 15.26 -2.70 -6.87
N ASP A 42 15.56 -1.46 -7.26
CA ASP A 42 14.82 -0.72 -8.31
C ASP A 42 13.31 -0.71 -8.05
N ILE A 43 12.93 -0.28 -6.84
CA ILE A 43 11.54 -0.30 -6.37
C ILE A 43 10.83 0.97 -6.81
N GLU A 44 9.66 0.81 -7.43
CA GLU A 44 8.82 1.90 -7.92
C GLU A 44 7.40 1.76 -7.39
N VAL A 45 6.80 2.90 -7.04
CA VAL A 45 5.41 3.00 -6.58
C VAL A 45 4.66 3.93 -7.54
N GLU A 46 3.78 3.36 -8.34
CA GLU A 46 3.01 4.10 -9.34
C GLU A 46 1.53 4.18 -8.94
N PRO A 47 0.96 5.38 -8.79
CA PRO A 47 -0.48 5.52 -8.58
C PRO A 47 -1.24 5.12 -9.85
N THR A 48 -2.35 4.41 -9.69
CA THR A 48 -3.23 4.00 -10.79
C THR A 48 -4.63 4.62 -10.63
N ILE A 49 -5.67 3.94 -11.12
CA ILE A 49 -7.04 4.48 -11.07
C ILE A 49 -7.58 4.38 -9.64
N GLY A 50 -8.09 5.51 -9.11
CA GLY A 50 -8.73 5.56 -7.81
C GLY A 50 -7.74 5.54 -6.65
N PHE A 51 -7.91 4.62 -5.70
CA PHE A 51 -7.11 4.50 -4.48
C PHE A 51 -6.06 3.39 -4.56
N TRP A 52 -5.77 2.91 -5.77
CA TRP A 52 -4.88 1.79 -6.01
C TRP A 52 -3.52 2.25 -6.52
N SER A 53 -2.47 1.55 -6.13
CA SER A 53 -1.12 1.72 -6.67
C SER A 53 -0.54 0.39 -7.10
N VAL A 54 0.35 0.42 -8.08
CA VAL A 54 1.21 -0.71 -8.45
C VAL A 54 2.57 -0.49 -7.79
N VAL A 55 3.08 -1.52 -7.14
CA VAL A 55 4.42 -1.51 -6.54
C VAL A 55 5.25 -2.62 -7.21
N THR A 56 6.37 -2.25 -7.81
CA THR A 56 7.27 -3.16 -8.50
C THR A 56 8.63 -3.19 -7.82
N GLY A 57 9.33 -4.33 -7.88
CA GLY A 57 10.72 -4.46 -7.45
C GLY A 57 11.45 -5.50 -8.29
N ARG A 58 12.74 -5.27 -8.54
CA ARG A 58 13.62 -6.17 -9.29
C ARG A 58 14.42 -7.04 -8.33
N LYS A 59 14.45 -8.34 -8.58
CA LYS A 59 15.33 -9.25 -7.82
C LYS A 59 16.77 -9.10 -8.36
N PRO A 60 17.77 -8.76 -7.52
CA PRO A 60 19.16 -8.81 -7.92
C PRO A 60 19.56 -10.27 -8.17
N TYR A 61 20.22 -10.54 -9.30
CA TYR A 61 20.66 -11.87 -9.72
C TYR A 61 21.76 -12.43 -8.82
#